data_AF-A0A914T5U0-F1
#
_entry.id   AF-A0A914T5U0-F1
#
_cell.length_a   1.000
_cell.length_b   1.000
_cell.length_c   1.000
_cell.angle_alpha   90.00
_cell.angle_beta   90.00
_cell.angle_gamma   90.00
#
_symmetry.space_group_name_H-M   'P 1'
#
loop_
_entity.id
_entity.type
_entity.pdbx_description
1 polymer ?
#
loop_
_entity_poly.entity_id
_entity_poly.type
_entity_poly.pdbx_seq_one_letter_code
_entity_poly.pdbx_strand_id
1 'polypeptide(L)'
;MGIFRFIQLSVAVVLAGFTVFHSMKFVDAWIYTWLTGAASVLLLLNKPQCPYWRLSTALVIVLGALETVFLAWSLHTVESGPLLSHSHSLPEGRNILLTALATTVTISSRLHGDRHNGIISYMRTFILFVSLIALIPIFGYSACFYSSTLPFCHHFHNFVF
;
A
#
# COMPACT_ATOMS: atom_id res chain seq x y z
N MET A 1 14.18 -18.06 12.67
CA MET A 1 13.55 -16.88 12.02
C MET A 1 12.10 -17.25 11.73
N GLY A 2 11.11 -16.53 12.26
CA GLY A 2 9.70 -16.88 12.02
C GLY A 2 9.28 -16.64 10.57
N ILE A 3 8.34 -17.46 10.06
CA ILE A 3 7.80 -17.37 8.69
C ILE A 3 7.36 -15.94 8.35
N PHE A 4 6.74 -15.25 9.30
CA PHE A 4 6.32 -13.85 9.15
C PHE A 4 7.48 -12.91 8.80
N ARG A 5 8.63 -13.06 9.45
CA ARG A 5 9.80 -12.21 9.20
C ARG A 5 10.45 -12.52 7.86
N PHE A 6 10.38 -13.77 7.41
CA PHE A 6 10.80 -14.14 6.06
C PHE A 6 9.93 -13.46 5.00
N ILE A 7 8.59 -13.54 5.13
CA ILE A 7 7.64 -12.86 4.23
C ILE A 7 7.89 -11.34 4.21
N GLN A 8 8.04 -10.74 5.39
CA GLN A 8 8.30 -9.31 5.53
C GLN A 8 9.58 -8.88 4.81
N LEU A 9 10.67 -9.64 4.97
CA LEU A 9 11.94 -9.34 4.32
C LEU A 9 11.86 -9.55 2.81
N SER A 10 11.22 -10.61 2.35
CA SER A 10 11.01 -10.86 0.92
C SER A 10 10.25 -9.69 0.26
N VAL A 11 9.17 -9.24 0.90
CA VAL A 11 8.43 -8.06 0.43
C VAL A 11 9.30 -6.80 0.47
N ALA A 12 10.07 -6.59 1.54
CA ALA A 12 10.94 -5.42 1.65
C ALA A 12 11.99 -5.36 0.53
N VAL A 13 12.57 -6.51 0.16
CA VAL A 13 13.53 -6.61 -0.96
C VAL A 13 12.86 -6.31 -2.30
N VAL A 14 11.65 -6.85 -2.53
CA VAL A 14 10.87 -6.56 -3.75
C VAL A 14 10.54 -5.07 -3.84
N LEU A 15 10.11 -4.45 -2.74
CA LEU A 15 9.82 -3.01 -2.69
C LEU A 15 11.08 -2.18 -2.95
N ALA A 16 12.22 -2.50 -2.32
CA ALA A 16 13.46 -1.79 -2.55
C ALA A 16 13.92 -1.90 -4.02
N GLY A 17 13.83 -3.08 -4.61
CA GLY A 17 14.12 -3.30 -6.03
C GLY A 17 13.19 -2.50 -6.95
N PHE A 18 11.89 -2.47 -6.65
CA PHE A 18 10.92 -1.64 -7.36
C PHE A 18 11.27 -0.16 -7.25
N THR A 19 11.56 0.34 -6.05
CA THR A 19 11.92 1.74 -5.82
C THR A 19 13.14 2.16 -6.65
N VAL A 20 14.20 1.35 -6.65
CA VAL A 20 15.43 1.62 -7.44
C VAL A 20 15.14 1.56 -8.94
N PHE A 21 14.41 0.55 -9.39
CA PHE A 21 14.07 0.41 -10.80
C PHE A 21 13.22 1.59 -11.31
N HIS A 22 12.19 1.98 -10.55
CA HIS A 22 11.27 3.03 -10.96
C HIS A 22 11.97 4.40 -10.98
N SER A 23 12.78 4.69 -9.95
CA SER A 23 13.55 5.95 -9.86
C SER A 23 14.59 6.13 -10.97
N MET A 24 15.07 5.04 -11.57
CA MET A 24 15.99 5.11 -12.72
C MET A 24 15.27 5.27 -14.07
N LYS A 25 14.05 4.77 -14.21
CA LYS A 25 13.38 4.65 -15.51
C LYS A 25 12.30 5.70 -15.77
N PHE A 26 11.67 6.24 -14.72
CA PHE A 26 10.48 7.07 -14.84
C PHE A 26 10.69 8.42 -14.15
N VAL A 27 10.28 9.51 -14.81
CA VAL A 27 10.43 10.88 -14.29
C VAL A 27 9.45 11.15 -13.14
N ASP A 28 8.26 10.57 -13.25
CA ASP A 28 7.15 10.59 -12.28
C ASP A 28 7.33 9.57 -11.15
N ALA A 29 8.46 8.85 -11.11
CA ALA A 29 8.73 7.83 -10.11
C ALA A 29 8.57 8.33 -8.68
N TRP A 30 8.84 9.62 -8.44
CA TRP A 30 8.70 10.25 -7.14
C TRP A 30 7.31 10.00 -6.52
N ILE A 31 6.24 9.92 -7.31
CA ILE A 31 4.88 9.68 -6.80
C ILE A 31 4.85 8.40 -5.95
N TYR A 32 5.40 7.29 -6.47
CA TYR A 32 5.32 5.96 -5.85
C TYR A 32 6.56 5.60 -5.01
N THR A 33 7.73 6.19 -5.32
CA THR A 33 9.01 5.73 -4.77
C THR A 33 9.27 6.15 -3.34
N TRP A 34 8.80 7.34 -2.91
CA TRP A 34 9.12 7.84 -1.55
C TRP A 34 8.53 6.94 -0.47
N LEU A 35 7.26 6.54 -0.63
CA LEU A 35 6.56 5.73 0.35
C LEU A 35 6.96 4.26 0.30
N THR A 36 7.11 3.68 -0.91
CA THR A 36 7.62 2.30 -1.07
C THR A 36 9.07 2.17 -0.58
N GLY A 37 9.91 3.18 -0.87
CA GLY A 37 11.28 3.26 -0.38
C GLY A 37 11.36 3.37 1.14
N ALA A 38 10.61 4.30 1.74
CA ALA A 38 10.55 4.45 3.19
C ALA A 38 10.04 3.17 3.89
N ALA A 39 8.99 2.54 3.34
CA ALA A 39 8.49 1.27 3.84
C ALA A 39 9.56 0.18 3.78
N SER A 40 10.25 0.01 2.64
CA SER A 40 11.30 -1.01 2.50
C SER A 40 12.41 -0.85 3.54
N VAL A 41 12.91 0.38 3.75
CA VAL A 41 13.95 0.67 4.76
C VAL A 41 13.46 0.37 6.18
N LEU A 42 12.22 0.75 6.50
CA LEU A 42 11.64 0.48 7.83
C LEU A 42 11.44 -1.01 8.08
N LEU A 43 11.03 -1.77 7.06
CA LEU A 43 10.84 -3.22 7.13
C LEU A 43 12.18 -3.97 7.25
N LEU A 44 13.25 -3.49 6.61
CA LEU A 44 14.59 -4.06 6.75
C LEU A 44 15.18 -3.82 8.14
N LEU A 45 15.06 -2.60 8.67
CA LEU A 45 15.63 -2.25 9.97
C LEU A 45 14.86 -2.86 11.15
N ASN A 46 13.53 -2.94 11.04
CA ASN A 46 12.59 -3.49 12.02
C ASN A 46 13.04 -3.37 13.49
N LYS A 47 12.99 -2.14 14.03
CA LYS A 47 13.35 -1.81 15.42
C LYS A 47 12.14 -1.30 16.21
N PRO A 48 11.23 -2.18 16.68
CA PRO A 48 9.98 -1.77 17.33
C PRO A 48 10.17 -1.07 18.68
N GLN A 49 11.35 -1.14 19.28
CA GLN A 49 11.68 -0.41 20.52
C GLN A 49 12.09 1.04 20.28
N CYS A 50 12.49 1.40 19.06
CA CYS A 50 12.95 2.75 18.75
C CYS A 50 11.76 3.70 18.53
N PRO A 51 11.67 4.83 19.25
CA PRO A 51 10.57 5.78 19.09
C PRO A 51 10.53 6.40 17.67
N TYR A 52 11.69 6.67 17.08
CA TYR A 52 11.79 7.17 15.70
C TYR A 52 11.24 6.16 14.70
N TRP A 53 11.56 4.88 14.84
CA TRP A 53 10.99 3.84 13.98
C TRP A 53 9.45 3.76 14.13
N ARG A 54 8.92 3.91 15.34
CA ARG A 54 7.47 3.95 15.59
C ARG A 54 6.79 5.16 14.94
N LEU A 55 7.45 6.32 14.96
CA LEU A 55 6.96 7.54 14.32
C LEU A 55 6.99 7.38 12.80
N SER A 56 8.13 6.97 12.24
CA SER A 56 8.30 6.78 10.79
C SER A 56 7.34 5.74 10.23
N THR A 57 7.13 4.61 10.93
CA THR A 57 6.12 3.63 10.52
C THR A 57 4.70 4.19 10.59
N ALA A 58 4.38 5.01 11.58
CA ALA A 58 3.08 5.70 11.62
C ALA A 58 2.88 6.61 10.41
N LEU A 59 3.89 7.41 10.09
CA LEU A 59 3.87 8.32 8.94
C LEU A 59 3.70 7.55 7.63
N VAL A 60 4.47 6.48 7.42
CA VAL A 60 4.35 5.64 6.21
C VAL A 60 2.96 5.00 6.11
N ILE A 61 2.37 4.57 7.22
CA ILE A 61 1.01 4.01 7.22
C ILE A 61 -0.02 5.07 6.82
N VAL A 62 0.02 6.25 7.46
CA VAL A 62 -0.97 7.32 7.20
C VAL A 62 -0.81 7.89 5.80
N LEU A 63 0.41 8.28 5.43
CA LEU A 63 0.70 8.87 4.13
C LEU A 63 0.50 7.85 3.01
N GLY A 64 0.89 6.60 3.20
CA GLY A 64 0.68 5.58 2.19
C GLY A 64 -0.80 5.20 2.04
N ALA A 65 -1.57 5.15 3.13
CA ALA A 65 -3.03 4.97 3.02
C ALA A 65 -3.67 6.14 2.26
N LEU A 66 -3.30 7.38 2.60
CA LEU A 66 -3.77 8.58 1.89
C LEU A 66 -3.39 8.54 0.40
N GLU A 67 -2.14 8.21 0.08
CA GLU A 67 -1.63 8.09 -1.29
C GLU A 67 -2.41 7.03 -2.07
N THR A 68 -2.60 5.83 -1.50
CA THR A 68 -3.34 4.74 -2.17
C THR A 68 -4.80 5.11 -2.46
N VAL A 69 -5.48 5.77 -1.52
CA VAL A 69 -6.85 6.24 -1.70
C VAL A 69 -6.91 7.35 -2.76
N PHE A 70 -5.98 8.31 -2.69
CA PHE A 70 -5.91 9.41 -3.64
C PHE A 70 -5.65 8.91 -5.06
N LEU A 71 -4.70 7.99 -5.23
CA LEU A 71 -4.39 7.38 -6.53
C LEU A 71 -5.59 6.59 -7.06
N ALA A 72 -6.21 5.74 -6.24
CA ALA A 72 -7.38 4.97 -6.65
C ALA A 72 -8.55 5.87 -7.08
N TRP A 73 -8.83 6.93 -6.30
CA TRP A 73 -9.84 7.91 -6.64
C TRP A 73 -9.52 8.67 -7.94
N SER A 74 -8.28 9.09 -8.11
CA SER A 74 -7.84 9.83 -9.30
C SER A 74 -7.99 8.98 -10.56
N LEU A 75 -7.56 7.71 -10.54
CA LEU A 75 -7.71 6.80 -11.68
C LEU A 75 -9.17 6.51 -11.97
N HIS A 76 -9.98 6.27 -10.95
CA HIS A 76 -11.41 6.05 -11.13
C HIS A 76 -12.10 7.27 -11.78
N THR A 77 -11.73 8.47 -11.36
CA THR A 77 -12.26 9.73 -11.94
C THR A 77 -11.81 9.91 -13.39
N VAL A 78 -10.59 9.52 -13.74
CA VAL A 78 -10.08 9.58 -15.11
C VAL A 78 -10.76 8.54 -16.01
N GLU A 79 -10.95 7.30 -15.52
CA GLU A 79 -11.62 6.22 -16.26
C GLU A 79 -13.11 6.50 -16.50
N SER A 80 -13.80 7.15 -15.54
CA SER A 80 -15.19 7.56 -15.68
C SER A 80 -15.38 8.80 -16.57
N GLY A 81 -14.30 9.47 -16.94
CA GLY A 81 -14.32 10.65 -17.81
C GLY A 81 -14.64 10.31 -19.27
N PRO A 82 -15.30 11.23 -20.02
CA PRO A 82 -15.69 11.00 -21.42
C PRO A 82 -14.51 10.94 -22.40
N LEU A 83 -13.28 11.25 -21.95
CA LEU A 83 -12.07 11.31 -22.77
C LEU A 83 -11.33 9.96 -22.88
N LEU A 84 -11.51 9.04 -21.92
CA LEU A 84 -10.80 7.74 -21.87
C LEU A 84 -11.75 6.54 -21.82
N SER A 85 -13.04 6.76 -21.99
CA SER A 85 -14.13 5.82 -21.69
C SER A 85 -14.15 4.51 -22.50
N HIS A 86 -13.22 4.27 -23.43
CA HIS A 86 -13.07 3.00 -24.14
C HIS A 86 -11.60 2.61 -24.30
N SER A 87 -11.21 1.53 -23.60
CA SER A 87 -10.17 0.55 -23.98
C SER A 87 -8.72 0.72 -23.54
N HIS A 88 -8.26 1.86 -23.02
CA HIS A 88 -6.89 1.96 -22.52
C HIS A 88 -6.83 1.85 -20.99
N SER A 89 -6.56 0.65 -20.50
CA SER A 89 -6.17 0.46 -19.10
C SER A 89 -4.87 1.24 -18.84
N LEU A 90 -4.94 2.19 -17.91
CA LEU A 90 -3.78 2.99 -17.52
C LEU A 90 -2.76 2.06 -16.84
N PRO A 91 -1.55 1.89 -17.39
CA PRO A 91 -0.55 0.99 -16.80
C PRO A 91 -0.17 1.40 -15.37
N GLU A 92 -0.35 2.68 -15.02
CA GLU A 92 -0.12 3.25 -13.69
C GLU A 92 -1.00 2.63 -12.59
N GLY A 93 -2.20 2.11 -12.92
CA GLY A 93 -3.07 1.44 -11.94
C GLY A 93 -2.42 0.21 -11.30
N ARG A 94 -1.46 -0.40 -11.99
CA ARG A 94 -0.68 -1.53 -11.47
C ARG A 94 0.26 -1.14 -10.33
N ASN A 95 0.71 0.12 -10.31
CA ASN A 95 1.62 0.64 -9.29
C ASN A 95 0.92 0.89 -7.94
N ILE A 96 -0.41 1.11 -7.96
CA ILE A 96 -1.22 1.26 -6.73
C ILE A 96 -1.18 -0.02 -5.89
N LEU A 97 -1.11 -1.19 -6.53
CA LEU A 97 -1.00 -2.47 -5.84
C LEU A 97 0.25 -2.52 -4.96
N LEU A 98 1.38 -2.01 -5.47
CA LEU A 98 2.67 -2.02 -4.76
C LEU A 98 2.67 -1.06 -3.57
N THR A 99 2.06 0.13 -3.71
CA THR A 99 1.93 1.07 -2.59
C THR A 99 0.98 0.53 -1.53
N ALA A 100 -0.15 -0.08 -1.91
CA ALA A 100 -1.09 -0.75 -1.00
C ALA A 100 -0.44 -1.96 -0.29
N LEU A 101 0.44 -2.70 -0.98
CA LEU A 101 1.18 -3.80 -0.38
C LEU A 101 2.23 -3.32 0.61
N ALA A 102 2.95 -2.24 0.27
CA ALA A 102 3.91 -1.61 1.18
C ALA A 102 3.25 -1.14 2.48
N THR A 103 2.10 -0.48 2.39
CA THR A 103 1.36 -0.01 3.55
C THR A 103 0.82 -1.17 4.38
N THR A 104 0.22 -2.17 3.74
CA THR A 104 -0.32 -3.36 4.41
C THR A 104 0.75 -4.10 5.19
N VAL A 105 1.90 -4.38 4.58
CA VAL A 105 2.99 -5.09 5.28
C VAL A 105 3.59 -4.24 6.39
N THR A 106 3.63 -2.91 6.23
CA THR A 106 4.02 -1.99 7.31
C THR A 106 3.03 -2.05 8.48
N ILE A 107 1.72 -2.04 8.22
CA ILE A 107 0.67 -2.21 9.23
C ILE A 107 0.83 -3.56 9.93
N SER A 108 0.97 -4.66 9.16
CA SER A 108 1.14 -6.01 9.72
C SER A 108 2.39 -6.11 10.60
N SER A 109 3.52 -5.51 10.19
CA SER A 109 4.75 -5.51 10.98
C SER A 109 4.56 -4.78 12.32
N ARG A 110 3.73 -3.73 12.33
CA ARG A 110 3.43 -2.93 13.52
C ARG A 110 2.47 -3.64 14.46
N LEU A 111 1.44 -4.30 13.91
CA LEU A 111 0.51 -5.14 14.67
C LEU A 111 1.22 -6.32 15.34
N HIS A 112 2.19 -6.94 14.66
CA HIS A 112 2.96 -8.06 15.22
C HIS A 112 3.89 -7.63 16.37
N GLY A 113 4.40 -6.39 16.33
CA GLY A 113 5.35 -5.88 17.31
C GLY A 113 4.73 -5.21 18.55
N ASP A 114 3.42 -4.93 18.55
CA ASP A 114 2.76 -4.24 19.67
C ASP A 114 2.51 -5.20 20.86
N ARG A 115 3.02 -4.81 22.03
CA ARG A 115 2.69 -5.47 23.30
C ARG A 115 1.43 -4.80 23.86
N HIS A 116 0.38 -5.58 24.04
CA HIS A 116 -0.91 -5.10 24.53
C HIS A 116 -0.84 -4.83 26.03
N ASN A 117 -0.49 -3.61 26.42
CA ASN A 117 -0.49 -3.19 27.82
C ASN A 117 -1.31 -1.91 27.99
N GLY A 118 -2.63 -2.07 28.09
CA GLY A 118 -3.58 -0.99 28.39
C GLY A 118 -4.55 -0.64 27.26
N ILE A 119 -5.59 0.13 27.62
CA ILE A 119 -6.74 0.50 26.76
C ILE A 119 -6.30 1.29 25.52
N ILE A 120 -5.31 2.16 25.65
CA ILE A 120 -4.77 2.96 24.54
C ILE A 120 -4.16 2.06 23.45
N SER A 121 -3.55 0.93 23.85
CA SER A 121 -3.01 -0.03 22.90
C SER A 121 -4.12 -0.66 22.05
N TYR A 122 -5.28 -0.96 22.64
CA TYR A 122 -6.41 -1.54 21.92
C TYR A 122 -6.99 -0.57 20.89
N MET A 123 -7.18 0.70 21.25
CA MET A 123 -7.66 1.73 20.32
C MET A 123 -6.72 1.88 19.11
N ARG A 124 -5.40 1.88 19.36
CA ARG A 124 -4.39 1.95 18.30
C ARG A 124 -4.41 0.71 17.40
N THR A 125 -4.47 -0.49 17.97
CA THR A 125 -4.60 -1.75 17.23
C THR A 125 -5.88 -1.75 16.37
N PHE A 126 -6.99 -1.25 16.92
CA PHE A 126 -8.26 -1.14 16.20
C PHE A 126 -8.15 -0.22 14.99
N ILE A 127 -7.54 0.97 15.13
CA ILE A 127 -7.32 1.89 14.00
C ILE A 127 -6.44 1.23 12.91
N LEU A 128 -5.37 0.53 13.31
CA LEU A 128 -4.52 -0.22 12.38
C LEU A 128 -5.28 -1.36 11.68
N PHE A 129 -6.20 -2.01 12.38
CA PHE A 129 -7.01 -3.08 11.80
C PHE A 129 -8.06 -2.54 10.82
N VAL A 130 -8.75 -1.46 11.18
CA VAL A 130 -9.72 -0.79 10.29
C VAL A 130 -9.03 -0.27 9.02
N SER A 131 -7.85 0.34 9.14
CA SER A 131 -7.08 0.77 7.97
C SER A 131 -6.62 -0.40 7.09
N LEU A 132 -6.28 -1.55 7.66
CA LEU A 132 -5.97 -2.75 6.90
C LEU A 132 -7.18 -3.29 6.12
N ILE A 133 -8.37 -3.27 6.74
CA ILE A 133 -9.63 -3.66 6.06
C ILE A 133 -9.95 -2.67 4.93
N ALA A 134 -9.76 -1.37 5.14
CA ALA A 134 -10.02 -0.33 4.14
C ALA A 134 -9.15 -0.46 2.88
N LEU A 135 -7.99 -1.13 2.96
CA LEU A 135 -7.12 -1.38 1.80
C LEU A 135 -7.63 -2.53 0.91
N ILE A 136 -8.46 -3.45 1.41
CA ILE A 136 -8.99 -4.61 0.67
C ILE A 136 -9.69 -4.20 -0.66
N PRO A 137 -10.63 -3.23 -0.69
CA PRO A 137 -11.24 -2.81 -1.94
C PRO A 137 -10.24 -2.21 -2.93
N ILE A 138 -9.19 -1.53 -2.45
CA ILE A 138 -8.12 -0.97 -3.28
C ILE A 138 -7.29 -2.08 -3.93
N PHE A 139 -7.00 -3.17 -3.19
CA PHE A 139 -6.39 -4.37 -3.79
C PHE A 139 -7.26 -4.95 -4.91
N GLY A 140 -8.56 -5.10 -4.67
CA GLY A 140 -9.51 -5.58 -5.67
C GLY A 140 -9.54 -4.71 -6.92
N TYR A 141 -9.62 -3.38 -6.74
CA TYR A 141 -9.57 -2.41 -7.84
C TYR A 141 -8.25 -2.48 -8.61
N SER A 142 -7.10 -2.48 -7.92
CA SER A 142 -5.78 -2.54 -8.58
C SER A 142 -5.55 -3.86 -9.34
N ALA A 143 -6.10 -4.98 -8.86
CA ALA A 143 -6.00 -6.28 -9.51
C ALA A 143 -6.67 -6.31 -10.89
N CYS A 144 -7.71 -5.50 -11.08
CA CYS A 144 -8.40 -5.38 -12.37
C CYS A 144 -7.51 -4.82 -13.49
N PHE A 145 -6.46 -4.05 -13.16
CA PHE A 145 -5.46 -3.58 -14.13
C PHE A 145 -4.50 -4.68 -14.59
N TYR A 146 -4.39 -5.78 -13.84
CA TYR A 146 -3.58 -6.94 -14.23
C TYR A 146 -4.37 -7.93 -15.08
N SER A 147 -5.64 -8.16 -14.73
CA SER A 147 -6.51 -9.09 -15.47
C SER A 147 -7.93 -8.58 -15.49
N SER A 148 -8.39 -8.07 -16.64
CA SER A 148 -9.75 -7.59 -16.84
C SER A 148 -10.82 -8.69 -16.85
N THR A 149 -10.40 -9.97 -16.89
CA THR A 149 -11.28 -11.15 -16.89
C THR A 149 -11.75 -11.57 -15.50
N LEU A 150 -11.32 -10.88 -14.44
CA LEU A 150 -11.71 -11.22 -13.07
C LEU A 150 -13.19 -10.89 -12.82
N PRO A 151 -13.99 -11.79 -12.21
CA PRO A 151 -15.44 -11.66 -12.11
C PRO A 151 -15.90 -10.47 -11.25
N PHE A 152 -15.03 -9.99 -10.36
CA PHE A 152 -15.32 -8.87 -9.45
C PHE A 152 -15.05 -7.49 -10.05
N CYS A 153 -14.40 -7.40 -11.21
CA CYS A 153 -14.02 -6.10 -11.77
C CYS A 153 -15.21 -5.23 -12.16
N HIS A 154 -16.32 -5.84 -12.61
CA HIS A 154 -17.56 -5.10 -12.86
C HIS A 154 -18.13 -4.47 -11.58
N HIS A 155 -17.96 -5.10 -10.42
CA HIS A 155 -18.48 -4.57 -9.16
C HIS A 155 -17.59 -3.44 -8.64
N PHE A 156 -16.26 -3.58 -8.71
CA PHE A 156 -15.34 -2.53 -8.24
C PHE A 156 -15.39 -1.28 -9.10
N HIS A 157 -15.65 -1.38 -10.41
CA HIS A 157 -15.82 -0.21 -11.27
C HIS A 157 -17.03 0.66 -10.88
N ASN A 158 -18.02 0.10 -10.17
CA ASN A 158 -19.20 0.83 -9.68
C ASN A 158 -19.13 1.16 -8.18
N PHE A 159 -18.14 0.64 -7.44
CA PHE A 159 -18.08 0.71 -5.98
C PHE A 159 -16.94 1.60 -5.46
N VAL A 160 -15.99 1.96 -6.31
CA VAL A 160 -14.96 2.95 -5.96
C VAL A 160 -15.63 4.33 -6.02
N PHE A 161 -16.32 4.66 -4.92
CA PHE A 161 -17.10 5.87 -4.60
C PHE A 161 -18.57 5.89 -5.05
#